data_AF-A0A5P8JNA7-F1
#
_entry.id   AF-A0A5P8JNA7-F1
#
_cell.length_a   1.000
_cell.length_b   1.000
_cell.length_c   1.000
_cell.angle_alpha   90.00
_cell.angle_beta   90.00
_cell.angle_gamma   90.00
#
_symmetry.space_group_name_H-M   'P 1'
#
loop_
_entity.id
_entity.type
_entity.pdbx_description
1 polymer ?
#
loop_
_entity_poly.entity_id
_entity_poly.type
_entity_poly.pdbx_seq_one_letter_code
_entity_poly.pdbx_strand_id
1 'polypeptide(L)'
;MGRGSFIMSRLRSDAKQESASIGWFFLGLFLPIVGLILFLVWIHEQPAKAKRSGIGALSGCFIGIMAAIIFGVFVHFKVTSHVTSSSATTSSKIVSSQNHTTIAWNKTKDHHLSEFMQSFAKAKHQNYTIVSSTSKTQWYSKNLSTAIKHHLSLTVDDAHQSANWFPSAKHASAKATNIIAAYADSKKHRLYLFTLKANGTGKVLIAQDAIKNGRLSVRQTKNEQLKTGYQQILKGNPAAFTSNASSQQSTSSAAKPKPVFPSNFIGTWYGWSYGKQYTVIITENSIAFDDKPLPVHWQNEHTKADKQLLMSNSDISNEISESPHACWQSAMLSTAPGANVPMISLRGWFQTAGAGEFYWVESRDLNGTQQPVLAMASGAQEIVDTNFYQTPQLADQYKDTIFSDEPTTSNYSEFTLK
;
A
#
# COMPACT_ATOMS: atom_id res chain seq x y z
N MET A 1 -66.15 26.51 5.95
CA MET A 1 -64.98 27.38 5.70
C MET A 1 -64.02 27.25 6.87
N GLY A 2 -62.83 26.67 6.71
CA GLY A 2 -61.95 26.48 7.90
C GLY A 2 -60.64 25.71 7.73
N ARG A 3 -60.26 25.29 6.51
CA ARG A 3 -58.97 24.58 6.28
C ARG A 3 -57.92 25.40 5.51
N GLY A 4 -58.29 26.51 4.87
CA GLY A 4 -57.35 27.37 4.14
C GLY A 4 -56.60 28.41 5.00
N SER A 5 -57.19 28.87 6.11
CA SER A 5 -56.59 29.93 6.95
C SER A 5 -55.41 29.44 7.80
N PHE A 6 -55.39 28.15 8.15
CA PHE A 6 -54.36 27.57 9.04
C PHE A 6 -53.03 27.27 8.33
N ILE A 7 -53.05 27.05 7.01
CA ILE A 7 -51.84 26.76 6.24
C ILE A 7 -51.13 28.07 5.84
N MET A 8 -51.90 29.13 5.56
CA MET A 8 -51.33 30.43 5.16
C MET A 8 -50.73 31.22 6.34
N SER A 9 -51.21 31.01 7.57
CA SER A 9 -50.62 31.61 8.78
C SER A 9 -49.27 30.98 9.15
N ARG A 10 -49.11 29.66 8.94
CA ARG A 10 -47.87 28.92 9.23
C ARG A 10 -46.75 29.20 8.22
N LEU A 11 -47.09 29.33 6.94
CA LEU A 11 -46.11 29.72 5.91
C LEU A 11 -45.63 31.17 6.08
N ARG A 12 -46.48 32.06 6.59
CA ARG A 12 -46.11 33.45 6.88
C ARG A 12 -45.28 33.59 8.18
N SER A 13 -45.47 32.72 9.17
CA SER A 13 -44.63 32.71 10.38
C SER A 13 -43.22 32.19 10.11
N ASP A 14 -43.08 31.13 9.31
CA ASP A 14 -41.78 30.54 8.99
C ASP A 14 -40.92 31.49 8.13
N ALA A 15 -41.52 32.16 7.15
CA ALA A 15 -40.82 33.14 6.31
C ALA A 15 -40.32 34.38 7.09
N LYS A 16 -41.02 34.78 8.17
CA LYS A 16 -40.62 35.92 9.02
C LYS A 16 -39.49 35.54 9.99
N GLN A 17 -39.41 34.27 10.38
CA GLN A 17 -38.35 33.74 11.25
C GLN A 17 -37.06 33.45 10.48
N GLU A 18 -37.16 33.10 9.20
CA GLU A 18 -36.06 32.95 8.24
C GLU A 18 -35.29 34.26 7.97
N SER A 19 -35.96 35.40 7.90
CA SER A 19 -35.32 36.71 7.62
C SER A 19 -34.63 37.32 8.85
N ALA A 20 -35.22 37.19 10.05
CA ALA A 20 -34.62 37.63 11.31
C ALA A 20 -33.37 36.81 11.71
N SER A 21 -33.18 35.64 11.07
CA SER A 21 -32.07 34.72 11.30
C SER A 21 -30.82 35.02 10.48
N ILE A 22 -30.93 35.78 9.38
CA ILE A 22 -29.81 36.04 8.46
C ILE A 22 -28.77 36.98 9.07
N GLY A 23 -29.19 37.93 9.92
CA GLY A 23 -28.30 38.91 10.54
C GLY A 23 -27.21 38.29 11.43
N TRP A 24 -27.52 37.15 12.05
CA TRP A 24 -26.57 36.43 12.92
C TRP A 24 -25.43 35.77 12.13
N PHE A 25 -25.67 35.44 10.86
CA PHE A 25 -24.60 34.98 9.97
C PHE A 25 -23.56 36.08 9.73
N PHE A 26 -24.01 37.30 9.42
CA PHE A 26 -23.12 38.44 9.20
C PHE A 26 -22.39 38.87 10.48
N LEU A 27 -23.04 38.77 11.64
CA LEU A 27 -22.36 39.06 12.91
C LEU A 27 -21.21 38.08 13.19
N GLY A 28 -21.41 36.78 12.92
CA GLY A 28 -20.36 35.77 13.02
C GLY A 28 -19.23 35.97 12.01
N LEU A 29 -19.56 36.44 10.80
CA LEU A 29 -18.60 36.69 9.71
C LEU A 29 -17.55 37.76 10.06
N PHE A 30 -17.97 38.88 10.66
CA PHE A 30 -17.08 40.02 10.95
C PHE A 30 -16.35 39.89 12.28
N LEU A 31 -16.89 39.14 13.25
CA LEU A 31 -16.30 38.94 14.56
C LEU A 31 -16.31 37.44 14.92
N PRO A 32 -15.35 36.64 14.41
CA PRO A 32 -15.37 35.18 14.52
C PRO A 32 -15.45 34.66 15.96
N ILE A 33 -14.79 35.36 16.91
CA ILE A 33 -14.81 35.01 18.33
C ILE A 33 -16.21 35.24 18.94
N VAL A 34 -16.86 36.36 18.61
CA VAL A 34 -18.22 36.67 19.09
C VAL A 34 -19.22 35.69 18.48
N GLY A 35 -19.07 35.35 17.20
CA GLY A 35 -19.89 34.35 16.53
C GLY A 35 -19.81 32.95 17.13
N LEU A 36 -18.62 32.54 17.61
CA LEU A 36 -18.40 31.27 18.31
C LEU A 36 -19.01 31.26 19.71
N ILE A 37 -18.90 32.38 20.45
CA ILE A 37 -19.52 32.51 21.78
C ILE A 37 -21.05 32.44 21.67
N LEU A 38 -21.65 33.15 20.71
CA LEU A 38 -23.09 33.10 20.46
C LEU A 38 -23.57 31.71 20.00
N PHE A 39 -22.75 30.99 19.23
CA PHE A 39 -23.03 29.60 18.86
C PHE A 39 -23.12 28.71 20.10
N LEU A 40 -22.19 28.83 21.05
CA LEU A 40 -22.17 28.02 22.27
C LEU A 40 -23.32 28.39 23.22
N VAL A 41 -23.65 29.68 23.36
CA VAL A 41 -24.73 30.14 24.26
C VAL A 41 -26.11 29.72 23.74
N TRP A 42 -26.34 29.77 22.42
CA TRP A 42 -27.67 29.49 21.85
C TRP A 42 -27.88 28.06 21.35
N ILE A 43 -26.92 27.15 21.56
CA ILE A 43 -27.01 25.78 21.04
C ILE A 43 -28.23 25.03 21.57
N HIS A 44 -28.67 25.33 22.80
CA HIS A 44 -29.81 24.68 23.45
C HIS A 44 -31.11 25.50 23.41
N GLU A 45 -31.03 26.83 23.24
CA GLU A 45 -32.20 27.70 23.28
C GLU A 45 -32.73 28.11 21.89
N GLN A 46 -31.84 28.40 20.93
CA GLN A 46 -32.22 28.91 19.60
C GLN A 46 -31.33 28.30 18.51
N PRO A 47 -31.51 26.99 18.21
CA PRO A 47 -30.56 26.23 17.37
C PRO A 47 -30.44 26.76 15.95
N ALA A 48 -31.48 27.41 15.40
CA ALA A 48 -31.43 28.04 14.09
C ALA A 48 -30.49 29.27 14.05
N LYS A 49 -30.50 30.10 15.09
CA LYS A 49 -29.60 31.26 15.21
C LYS A 49 -28.18 30.84 15.53
N ALA A 50 -28.03 29.85 16.42
CA ALA A 50 -26.74 29.25 16.74
C ALA A 50 -26.06 28.74 15.46
N LYS A 51 -26.73 27.88 14.68
CA LYS A 51 -26.18 27.35 13.42
C LYS A 51 -25.73 28.44 12.46
N ARG A 52 -26.55 29.47 12.23
CA ARG A 52 -26.21 30.56 11.29
C ARG A 52 -25.05 31.43 11.79
N SER A 53 -24.97 31.73 13.10
CA SER A 53 -23.83 32.43 13.73
C SER A 53 -22.53 31.62 13.66
N GLY A 54 -22.59 30.31 13.94
CA GLY A 54 -21.44 29.41 13.87
C GLY A 54 -20.89 29.25 12.45
N ILE A 55 -21.77 29.16 11.44
CA ILE A 55 -21.36 29.10 10.03
C ILE A 55 -20.72 30.42 9.60
N GLY A 56 -21.25 31.56 10.06
CA GLY A 56 -20.64 32.88 9.83
C GLY A 56 -19.21 32.98 10.38
N ALA A 57 -18.98 32.54 11.62
CA ALA A 57 -17.66 32.54 12.26
C ALA A 57 -16.63 31.67 11.52
N LEU A 58 -17.06 30.50 11.03
CA LEU A 58 -16.22 29.63 10.19
C LEU A 58 -15.84 30.33 8.88
N SER A 59 -16.81 30.91 8.18
CA SER A 59 -16.59 31.62 6.92
C SER A 59 -15.66 32.83 7.09
N GLY A 60 -15.83 33.60 8.18
CA GLY A 60 -14.98 34.76 8.50
C GLY A 60 -13.53 34.37 8.77
N CYS A 61 -13.30 33.25 9.48
CA CYS A 61 -11.96 32.73 9.72
C CYS A 61 -11.24 32.35 8.42
N PHE A 62 -11.95 31.66 7.50
CA PHE A 62 -11.38 31.30 6.20
C PHE A 62 -11.05 32.52 5.34
N ILE A 63 -11.94 33.52 5.29
CA ILE A 63 -11.72 34.74 4.51
C ILE A 63 -10.56 35.56 5.10
N GLY A 64 -10.46 35.66 6.43
CA GLY A 64 -9.35 36.34 7.11
C GLY A 64 -8.00 35.67 6.86
N ILE A 65 -7.93 34.34 6.92
CA ILE A 65 -6.71 33.58 6.63
C ILE A 65 -6.30 33.76 5.16
N MET A 66 -7.25 33.70 4.23
CA MET A 66 -6.97 33.91 2.80
C MET A 66 -6.48 35.34 2.52
N ALA A 67 -7.10 36.35 3.13
CA ALA A 67 -6.64 37.74 3.01
C ALA A 67 -5.23 37.95 3.62
N ALA A 68 -4.92 37.33 4.75
CA ALA A 68 -3.60 37.38 5.37
C ALA A 68 -2.51 36.72 4.51
N ILE A 69 -2.83 35.61 3.84
CA ILE A 69 -1.92 34.94 2.89
C ILE A 69 -1.66 35.85 1.69
N ILE A 70 -2.70 36.45 1.10
CA ILE A 70 -2.57 37.36 -0.04
C ILE A 70 -1.76 38.61 0.35
N PHE A 71 -2.03 39.21 1.50
CA PHE A 71 -1.31 40.39 2.00
C PHE A 71 0.14 40.05 2.36
N GLY A 72 0.40 38.88 2.97
CA GLY A 72 1.75 38.41 3.28
C GLY A 72 2.60 38.20 2.03
N VAL A 73 2.02 37.64 0.95
CA VAL A 73 2.71 37.52 -0.35
C VAL A 73 3.00 38.89 -0.97
N PHE A 74 2.08 39.86 -0.83
CA PHE A 74 2.26 41.21 -1.37
C PHE A 74 3.32 42.04 -0.60
N VAL A 75 3.40 41.89 0.73
CA VAL A 75 4.44 42.52 1.56
C VAL A 75 5.81 41.88 1.32
N HIS A 76 5.88 40.56 1.13
CA HIS A 76 7.13 39.86 0.79
C HIS A 76 7.69 40.27 -0.59
N PHE A 77 6.84 40.77 -1.49
CA PHE A 77 7.24 41.25 -2.81
C PHE A 77 7.75 42.70 -2.82
N LYS A 78 7.53 43.50 -1.75
CA LYS A 78 7.95 44.92 -1.67
C LYS A 78 9.20 45.18 -0.82
N VAL A 79 9.71 44.21 -0.07
CA VAL A 79 10.87 44.37 0.83
C VAL A 79 12.21 43.94 0.20
N THR A 80 12.21 43.37 -1.02
CA THR A 80 13.44 42.79 -1.62
C THR A 80 14.11 43.69 -2.66
N SER A 81 13.65 44.93 -2.87
CA SER A 81 14.26 45.85 -3.83
C SER A 81 14.73 47.16 -3.19
N HIS A 82 15.78 47.09 -2.37
CA HIS A 82 16.78 48.16 -2.26
C HIS A 82 18.02 47.62 -1.53
N VAL A 83 19.01 47.16 -2.31
CA VAL A 83 20.37 46.90 -1.83
C VAL A 83 21.12 48.23 -1.83
N THR A 84 21.65 48.63 -0.69
CA THR A 84 22.66 49.70 -0.61
C THR A 84 23.70 49.29 0.43
N SER A 85 24.94 49.20 -0.05
CA SER A 85 26.16 48.82 0.65
C SER A 85 26.57 49.82 1.73
N SER A 86 27.16 49.34 2.83
CA SER A 86 28.35 49.94 3.49
C SER A 86 28.86 49.14 4.71
N SER A 87 30.13 48.74 4.59
CA SER A 87 31.25 48.47 5.51
C SER A 87 31.09 48.22 7.03
N ALA A 88 31.60 47.03 7.41
CA ALA A 88 32.48 46.64 8.53
C ALA A 88 32.34 47.28 9.94
N THR A 89 32.04 46.43 10.94
CA THR A 89 32.75 46.38 12.24
C THR A 89 32.63 44.98 12.84
N THR A 90 33.74 44.51 13.38
CA THR A 90 34.07 43.18 13.89
C THR A 90 33.16 42.71 15.04
N SER A 91 32.44 41.62 14.82
CA SER A 91 31.92 40.77 15.89
C SER A 91 31.97 39.33 15.38
N SER A 92 32.63 38.46 16.13
CA SER A 92 32.92 37.08 15.79
C SER A 92 31.63 36.30 15.54
N LYS A 93 31.19 36.31 14.28
CA LYS A 93 30.17 35.41 13.75
C LYS A 93 30.70 34.00 13.92
N ILE A 94 30.06 33.22 14.79
CA ILE A 94 29.93 31.77 14.55
C ILE A 94 29.22 31.67 13.20
N VAL A 95 30.01 31.57 12.14
CA VAL A 95 29.52 31.18 10.82
C VAL A 95 29.09 29.74 10.99
N SER A 96 27.80 29.50 11.22
CA SER A 96 27.20 28.22 10.88
C SER A 96 27.43 28.07 9.38
N SER A 97 28.50 27.37 9.00
CA SER A 97 28.77 27.07 7.60
C SER A 97 27.50 26.42 7.07
N GLN A 98 26.84 27.10 6.14
CA GLN A 98 25.72 26.53 5.43
C GLN A 98 26.31 25.37 4.60
N ASN A 99 26.35 24.19 5.23
CA ASN A 99 26.86 22.93 4.68
C ASN A 99 25.86 22.35 3.67
N HIS A 100 25.35 23.21 2.79
CA HIS A 100 24.52 22.80 1.67
C HIS A 100 25.44 22.23 0.59
N THR A 101 25.07 21.05 0.12
CA THR A 101 25.75 20.37 -0.97
C THR A 101 24.73 20.05 -2.05
N THR A 102 25.23 19.79 -3.25
CA THR A 102 24.40 19.34 -4.37
C THR A 102 24.32 17.82 -4.39
N ILE A 103 23.15 17.30 -4.71
CA ILE A 103 22.92 15.88 -4.98
C ILE A 103 22.45 15.70 -6.41
N ALA A 104 22.89 14.63 -7.06
CA ALA A 104 22.50 14.30 -8.43
C ALA A 104 21.08 13.68 -8.48
N TRP A 105 20.08 14.41 -8.00
CA TRP A 105 18.66 14.02 -8.00
C TRP A 105 17.83 14.99 -8.85
N ASN A 106 16.87 14.48 -9.62
CA ASN A 106 16.07 15.27 -10.55
C ASN A 106 14.66 14.68 -10.75
N LYS A 107 13.79 15.42 -11.44
CA LYS A 107 12.39 15.01 -11.70
C LYS A 107 12.25 13.70 -12.48
N THR A 108 13.18 13.39 -13.38
CA THR A 108 13.16 12.10 -14.10
C THR A 108 13.38 10.94 -13.14
N LYS A 109 14.32 11.07 -12.20
CA LYS A 109 14.56 10.06 -11.16
C LYS A 109 13.39 9.95 -10.18
N ASP A 110 12.73 11.06 -9.84
CA ASP A 110 11.47 11.04 -9.07
C ASP A 110 10.38 10.22 -9.78
N HIS A 111 10.20 10.46 -11.07
CA HIS A 111 9.22 9.74 -11.88
C HIS A 111 9.54 8.24 -11.95
N HIS A 112 10.79 7.87 -12.28
CA HIS A 112 11.22 6.48 -12.29
C HIS A 112 11.04 5.81 -10.93
N LEU A 113 11.34 6.51 -9.83
CA LEU A 113 11.14 5.97 -8.48
C LEU A 113 9.66 5.77 -8.15
N SER A 114 8.80 6.70 -8.55
CA SER A 114 7.35 6.56 -8.35
C SER A 114 6.79 5.37 -9.13
N GLU A 115 7.12 5.23 -10.41
CA GLU A 115 6.66 4.11 -11.25
C GLU A 115 7.18 2.76 -10.73
N PHE A 116 8.46 2.73 -10.35
CA PHE A 116 9.07 1.56 -9.72
C PHE A 116 8.33 1.17 -8.44
N MET A 117 8.06 2.13 -7.54
CA MET A 117 7.36 1.86 -6.28
C MET A 117 5.90 1.46 -6.48
N GLN A 118 5.20 2.00 -7.48
CA GLN A 118 3.84 1.57 -7.83
C GLN A 118 3.82 0.11 -8.31
N SER A 119 4.78 -0.25 -9.17
CA SER A 119 4.88 -1.61 -9.70
C SER A 119 5.32 -2.61 -8.62
N PHE A 120 6.25 -2.21 -7.76
CA PHE A 120 6.65 -2.94 -6.57
C PHE A 120 5.48 -3.14 -5.60
N ALA A 121 4.71 -2.09 -5.32
CA ALA A 121 3.51 -2.15 -4.47
C ALA A 121 2.51 -3.19 -4.99
N LYS A 122 2.22 -3.12 -6.30
CA LYS A 122 1.32 -4.06 -6.98
C LYS A 122 1.80 -5.50 -6.85
N ALA A 123 3.07 -5.75 -7.13
CA ALA A 123 3.64 -7.08 -7.07
C ALA A 123 3.78 -7.67 -5.67
N LYS A 124 3.87 -6.81 -4.65
CA LYS A 124 3.95 -7.21 -3.24
C LYS A 124 2.62 -7.22 -2.51
N HIS A 125 1.53 -6.90 -3.20
CA HIS A 125 0.21 -6.66 -2.60
C HIS A 125 0.27 -5.67 -1.42
N GLN A 126 1.11 -4.65 -1.57
CA GLN A 126 1.30 -3.58 -0.60
C GLN A 126 0.63 -2.31 -1.12
N ASN A 127 0.19 -1.46 -0.20
CA ASN A 127 -0.46 -0.20 -0.56
C ASN A 127 0.34 0.97 0.00
N TYR A 128 1.31 1.43 -0.80
CA TYR A 128 2.18 2.53 -0.41
C TYR A 128 1.56 3.88 -0.71
N THR A 129 1.56 4.74 0.30
CA THR A 129 1.31 6.18 0.16
C THR A 129 2.64 6.93 0.18
N ILE A 130 2.78 7.92 -0.71
CA ILE A 130 3.95 8.80 -0.71
C ILE A 130 3.88 9.70 0.53
N VAL A 131 4.96 9.73 1.30
CA VAL A 131 5.13 10.62 2.45
C VAL A 131 5.69 11.95 1.96
N SER A 132 5.08 13.05 2.38
CA SER A 132 5.57 14.40 2.06
C SER A 132 5.34 15.37 3.22
N SER A 133 5.89 16.58 3.13
CA SER A 133 5.65 17.66 4.10
C SER A 133 4.20 18.15 4.15
N THR A 134 3.33 17.64 3.28
CA THR A 134 1.89 17.95 3.24
C THR A 134 1.00 16.72 3.29
N SER A 135 1.57 15.50 3.26
CA SER A 135 0.77 14.27 3.29
C SER A 135 0.12 14.05 4.65
N LYS A 136 -1.08 13.46 4.66
CA LYS A 136 -1.79 13.06 5.90
C LYS A 136 -1.44 11.63 6.32
N THR A 137 -0.31 11.10 5.86
CA THR A 137 0.10 9.71 6.09
C THR A 137 0.28 9.44 7.57
N GLN A 138 -0.54 8.54 8.10
CA GLN A 138 -0.43 8.06 9.48
C GLN A 138 0.60 6.93 9.54
N TRP A 139 1.47 6.99 10.54
CA TRP A 139 2.40 5.93 10.89
C TRP A 139 2.15 5.56 12.34
N TYR A 140 1.55 4.38 12.54
CA TYR A 140 0.91 4.05 13.82
C TYR A 140 -0.06 5.18 14.23
N SER A 141 0.10 5.73 15.44
CA SER A 141 -0.71 6.82 15.98
C SER A 141 -0.12 8.22 15.70
N LYS A 142 0.92 8.33 14.86
CA LYS A 142 1.62 9.58 14.58
C LYS A 142 1.48 9.98 13.12
N ASN A 143 1.26 11.28 12.88
CA ASN A 143 1.33 11.84 11.53
C ASN A 143 2.80 12.04 11.13
N LEU A 144 3.25 11.38 10.05
CA LEU A 144 4.65 11.47 9.59
C LEU A 144 5.02 12.88 9.15
N SER A 145 4.13 13.59 8.46
CA SER A 145 4.38 14.96 7.99
C SER A 145 4.65 15.91 9.16
N THR A 146 3.86 15.81 10.22
CA THR A 146 4.09 16.57 11.46
C THR A 146 5.42 16.19 12.09
N ALA A 147 5.72 14.89 12.25
CA ALA A 147 6.99 14.44 12.82
C ALA A 147 8.19 14.97 12.02
N ILE A 148 8.12 14.93 10.69
CA ILE A 148 9.18 15.42 9.79
C ILE A 148 9.38 16.94 9.95
N LYS A 149 8.30 17.73 10.06
CA LYS A 149 8.39 19.18 10.33
C LYS A 149 9.05 19.50 11.67
N HIS A 150 8.93 18.60 12.65
CA HIS A 150 9.60 18.68 13.94
C HIS A 150 10.97 17.98 13.95
N HIS A 151 11.65 17.92 12.81
CA HIS A 151 13.02 17.38 12.68
C HIS A 151 13.15 15.92 13.11
N LEU A 152 12.22 15.05 12.69
CA LEU A 152 12.29 13.61 12.92
C LEU A 152 13.69 13.06 12.59
N SER A 153 14.40 12.60 13.60
CA SER A 153 15.71 11.96 13.47
C SER A 153 15.59 10.46 13.24
N LEU A 154 16.69 9.85 12.79
CA LEU A 154 16.79 8.42 12.58
C LEU A 154 17.68 7.78 13.65
N THR A 155 17.37 6.54 13.99
CA THR A 155 18.30 5.61 14.62
C THR A 155 18.61 4.51 13.61
N VAL A 156 19.86 4.42 13.16
CA VAL A 156 20.35 3.36 12.27
C VAL A 156 21.30 2.49 13.06
N ASP A 157 20.99 1.21 13.25
CA ASP A 157 21.82 0.28 14.04
C ASP A 157 22.22 0.87 15.42
N ASP A 158 21.22 1.39 16.15
CA ASP A 158 21.36 2.09 17.45
C ASP A 158 22.14 3.42 17.46
N ALA A 159 22.71 3.84 16.32
CA ALA A 159 23.39 5.12 16.19
C ALA A 159 22.42 6.26 15.81
N HIS A 160 22.58 7.42 16.46
CA HIS A 160 21.83 8.62 16.09
C HIS A 160 22.31 9.21 14.77
N GLN A 161 21.35 9.46 13.88
CA GLN A 161 21.59 10.18 12.64
C GLN A 161 20.54 11.27 12.44
N SER A 162 21.00 12.50 12.24
CA SER A 162 20.14 13.57 11.74
C SER A 162 19.71 13.25 10.30
N ALA A 163 18.44 13.47 9.99
CA ALA A 163 17.91 13.31 8.64
C ALA A 163 17.51 14.66 8.03
N ASN A 164 17.87 14.83 6.76
CA ASN A 164 17.43 15.95 5.95
C ASN A 164 16.32 15.45 5.01
N TRP A 165 15.08 15.75 5.34
CA TRP A 165 13.92 15.20 4.65
C TRP A 165 13.53 16.00 3.42
N PHE A 166 13.37 15.31 2.30
CA PHE A 166 12.95 15.81 0.99
C PHE A 166 13.67 17.09 0.54
N PRO A 167 15.02 17.15 0.58
CA PRO A 167 15.73 18.33 0.17
C PRO A 167 15.64 18.52 -1.35
N SER A 168 15.61 19.77 -1.79
CA SER A 168 15.87 20.08 -3.19
C SER A 168 17.33 19.74 -3.56
N ALA A 169 17.60 19.50 -4.84
CA ALA A 169 18.92 19.07 -5.33
C ALA A 169 20.08 20.01 -4.94
N LYS A 170 19.82 21.31 -4.69
CA LYS A 170 20.82 22.31 -4.30
C LYS A 170 20.93 22.53 -2.78
N HIS A 171 20.04 21.93 -1.99
CA HIS A 171 19.95 22.14 -0.53
C HIS A 171 20.06 20.83 0.24
N ALA A 172 20.78 19.85 -0.29
CA ALA A 172 21.10 18.65 0.45
C ALA A 172 22.11 18.96 1.56
N SER A 173 22.19 18.07 2.54
CA SER A 173 23.15 18.16 3.64
C SER A 173 24.38 17.31 3.33
N ALA A 174 25.56 17.85 3.60
CA ALA A 174 26.81 17.09 3.55
C ALA A 174 27.01 16.16 4.76
N LYS A 175 26.30 16.40 5.87
CA LYS A 175 26.49 15.69 7.16
C LYS A 175 25.32 14.80 7.55
N ALA A 176 24.09 15.24 7.26
CA ALA A 176 22.89 14.49 7.56
C ALA A 176 22.55 13.48 6.46
N THR A 177 21.81 12.44 6.82
CA THR A 177 21.27 11.48 5.85
C THR A 177 20.15 12.16 5.07
N ASN A 178 20.34 12.42 3.78
CA ASN A 178 19.28 13.01 2.95
C ASN A 178 18.26 11.94 2.57
N ILE A 179 17.00 12.14 2.95
CA ILE A 179 15.87 11.29 2.57
C ILE A 179 15.19 11.93 1.37
N ILE A 180 15.37 11.37 0.19
CA ILE A 180 14.85 11.94 -1.05
C ILE A 180 13.39 11.57 -1.31
N ALA A 181 12.95 10.42 -0.82
CA ALA A 181 11.58 9.93 -0.95
C ALA A 181 11.27 8.95 0.18
N ALA A 182 9.99 8.84 0.51
CA ALA A 182 9.51 7.91 1.53
C ALA A 182 8.12 7.39 1.17
N TYR A 183 7.91 6.09 1.38
CA TYR A 183 6.70 5.37 0.99
C TYR A 183 6.22 4.53 2.17
N ALA A 184 4.99 4.79 2.64
CA ALA A 184 4.42 4.13 3.81
C ALA A 184 3.22 3.27 3.44
N ASP A 185 3.28 1.99 3.80
CA ASP A 185 2.12 1.12 3.95
C ASP A 185 1.77 1.09 5.44
N SER A 186 0.85 1.97 5.82
CA SER A 186 0.41 2.12 7.22
C SER A 186 -0.27 0.87 7.76
N LYS A 187 -0.95 0.09 6.91
CA LYS A 187 -1.66 -1.13 7.33
C LYS A 187 -0.71 -2.27 7.64
N LYS A 188 0.41 -2.35 6.91
CA LYS A 188 1.44 -3.37 7.10
C LYS A 188 2.62 -2.91 7.96
N HIS A 189 2.50 -1.75 8.61
CA HIS A 189 3.56 -1.11 9.41
C HIS A 189 4.91 -1.13 8.68
N ARG A 190 4.93 -0.64 7.44
CA ARG A 190 6.13 -0.61 6.60
C ARG A 190 6.38 0.77 6.00
N LEU A 191 7.55 1.32 6.27
CA LEU A 191 7.98 2.62 5.75
C LEU A 191 9.34 2.47 5.09
N TYR A 192 9.39 2.58 3.76
CA TYR A 192 10.64 2.63 3.03
C TYR A 192 11.13 4.07 2.87
N LEU A 193 12.41 4.29 3.14
CA LEU A 193 13.09 5.57 2.98
C LEU A 193 14.22 5.44 1.96
N PHE A 194 14.20 6.28 0.93
CA PHE A 194 15.23 6.33 -0.09
C PHE A 194 16.23 7.43 0.26
N THR A 195 17.51 7.06 0.38
CA THR A 195 18.56 7.97 0.85
C THR A 195 19.52 8.33 -0.28
N LEU A 196 20.11 9.53 -0.23
CA LEU A 196 21.12 9.96 -1.19
C LEU A 196 22.23 10.79 -0.54
N LYS A 197 23.48 10.44 -0.82
CA LYS A 197 24.67 11.20 -0.43
C LYS A 197 25.14 12.09 -1.58
N ALA A 198 25.94 13.11 -1.26
CA ALA A 198 26.52 14.04 -2.23
C ALA A 198 27.36 13.32 -3.32
N ASN A 199 28.04 12.22 -2.97
CA ASN A 199 28.80 11.41 -3.90
C ASN A 199 27.94 10.52 -4.84
N GLY A 200 26.61 10.72 -4.85
CA GLY A 200 25.67 9.96 -5.68
C GLY A 200 25.31 8.57 -5.15
N THR A 201 25.92 8.11 -4.06
CA THR A 201 25.57 6.82 -3.45
C THR A 201 24.31 6.95 -2.60
N GLY A 202 23.43 5.96 -2.69
CA GLY A 202 22.19 5.92 -1.94
C GLY A 202 21.87 4.52 -1.46
N LYS A 203 21.12 4.45 -0.37
CA LYS A 203 20.61 3.21 0.22
C LYS A 203 19.11 3.31 0.41
N VAL A 204 18.44 2.16 0.43
CA VAL A 204 17.05 2.06 0.86
C VAL A 204 17.04 1.58 2.30
N LEU A 205 16.37 2.32 3.17
CA LEU A 205 16.14 1.97 4.56
C LEU A 205 14.69 1.55 4.75
N ILE A 206 14.43 0.76 5.78
CA ILE A 206 13.08 0.37 6.20
C ILE A 206 12.90 0.67 7.68
N ALA A 207 11.74 1.26 8.01
CA ALA A 207 11.21 1.37 9.36
C ALA A 207 9.99 0.46 9.49
N GLN A 208 9.92 -0.27 10.59
CA GLN A 208 8.78 -1.11 10.96
C GLN A 208 8.32 -0.88 12.40
N ASP A 209 9.00 0.00 13.14
CA ASP A 209 8.63 0.35 14.51
C ASP A 209 7.98 1.74 14.58
N ALA A 210 7.16 1.94 15.61
CA ALA A 210 6.62 3.25 15.94
C ALA A 210 7.74 4.24 16.29
N ILE A 211 7.49 5.53 16.05
CA ILE A 211 8.41 6.61 16.45
C ILE A 211 8.48 6.67 17.98
N LYS A 212 9.69 6.58 18.53
CA LYS A 212 9.95 6.66 19.97
C LYS A 212 10.84 7.87 20.25
N ASN A 213 10.45 8.71 21.21
CA ASN A 213 11.23 9.90 21.62
C ASN A 213 11.66 10.83 20.47
N GLY A 214 10.78 11.02 19.47
CA GLY A 214 11.07 11.84 18.29
C GLY A 214 12.04 11.20 17.29
N ARG A 215 12.24 9.88 17.37
CA ARG A 215 13.20 9.14 16.56
C ARG A 215 12.54 7.96 15.87
N LEU A 216 12.85 7.78 14.60
CA LEU A 216 12.42 6.64 13.80
C LEU A 216 13.54 5.60 13.74
N SER A 217 13.27 4.40 14.25
CA SER A 217 14.19 3.26 14.11
C SER A 217 14.15 2.75 12.67
N VAL A 218 15.30 2.68 12.03
CA VAL A 218 15.46 2.24 10.65
C VAL A 218 16.65 1.31 10.51
N ARG A 219 16.56 0.40 9.55
CA ARG A 219 17.67 -0.45 9.13
C ARG A 219 17.80 -0.45 7.61
N GLN A 220 18.95 -0.84 7.09
CA GLN A 220 19.07 -1.03 5.64
C GLN A 220 18.11 -2.16 5.21
N THR A 221 17.34 -1.94 4.14
CA THR A 221 16.40 -2.96 3.63
C THR A 221 17.17 -4.22 3.26
N LYS A 222 16.57 -5.40 3.47
CA LYS A 222 17.10 -6.66 2.94
C LYS A 222 16.55 -6.97 1.54
N ASN A 223 15.56 -6.22 1.06
CA ASN A 223 14.98 -6.41 -0.26
C ASN A 223 15.96 -6.01 -1.39
N GLU A 224 16.49 -7.01 -2.10
CA GLU A 224 17.45 -6.82 -3.20
C GLU A 224 16.84 -6.13 -4.43
N GLN A 225 15.54 -6.22 -4.65
CA GLN A 225 14.87 -5.53 -5.76
C GLN A 225 14.83 -4.03 -5.50
N LEU A 226 14.49 -3.61 -4.29
CA LEU A 226 14.54 -2.22 -3.87
C LEU A 226 15.97 -1.69 -3.91
N LYS A 227 16.96 -2.48 -3.48
CA LYS A 227 18.38 -2.10 -3.60
C LYS A 227 18.78 -1.91 -5.06
N THR A 228 18.58 -2.93 -5.89
CA THR A 228 19.03 -2.94 -7.29
C THR A 228 18.27 -1.94 -8.15
N GLY A 229 16.94 -1.90 -8.03
CA GLY A 229 16.09 -0.94 -8.72
C GLY A 229 16.46 0.49 -8.35
N TYR A 230 16.69 0.77 -7.06
CA TYR A 230 17.15 2.10 -6.66
C TYR A 230 18.53 2.44 -7.20
N GLN A 231 19.49 1.49 -7.25
CA GLN A 231 20.78 1.74 -7.90
C GLN A 231 20.63 2.09 -9.39
N GLN A 232 19.68 1.48 -10.12
CA GLN A 232 19.40 1.85 -11.51
C GLN A 232 18.84 3.27 -11.63
N ILE A 233 17.90 3.63 -10.75
CA ILE A 233 17.34 4.99 -10.69
C ILE A 233 18.42 6.03 -10.36
N LEU A 234 19.34 5.72 -9.45
CA LEU A 234 20.47 6.59 -9.13
C LEU A 234 21.36 6.84 -10.35
N LYS A 235 21.53 5.84 -11.22
CA LYS A 235 22.23 5.97 -12.52
C LYS A 235 21.42 6.73 -13.58
N GLY A 236 20.14 7.02 -13.30
CA GLY A 236 19.23 7.73 -14.21
C GLY A 236 18.40 6.81 -15.11
N ASN A 237 18.57 5.50 -15.00
CA ASN A 237 17.80 4.53 -15.77
C ASN A 237 16.43 4.29 -15.13
N PRO A 238 15.37 3.99 -15.92
CA PRO A 238 14.13 3.47 -15.35
C PRO A 238 14.41 2.13 -14.67
N ALA A 239 13.81 1.90 -13.50
CA ALA A 239 13.80 0.60 -12.86
C ALA A 239 12.45 -0.07 -13.15
N ALA A 240 12.43 -0.96 -14.13
CA ALA A 240 11.24 -1.77 -14.36
C ALA A 240 11.12 -2.80 -13.24
N PHE A 241 9.94 -2.88 -12.61
CA PHE A 241 9.55 -4.13 -11.98
C PHE A 241 9.14 -5.07 -13.12
N THR A 242 10.10 -5.81 -13.65
CA THR A 242 9.80 -6.96 -14.49
C THR A 242 9.72 -8.17 -13.58
N SER A 243 8.60 -8.90 -13.62
CA SER A 243 8.56 -10.28 -13.13
C SER A 243 9.51 -11.21 -13.91
N ASN A 244 10.19 -10.69 -14.94
CA ASN A 244 11.25 -11.35 -15.66
C ASN A 244 12.58 -10.61 -15.46
N ALA A 245 13.52 -11.29 -14.81
CA ALA A 245 14.92 -10.94 -14.93
C ALA A 245 15.34 -11.09 -16.41
N SER A 246 15.60 -9.97 -17.08
CA SER A 246 16.44 -9.96 -18.27
C SER A 246 17.51 -8.89 -18.11
N SER A 247 18.66 -9.30 -17.57
CA SER A 247 19.99 -9.05 -18.13
C SER A 247 21.07 -9.22 -17.04
N GLN A 248 21.71 -10.39 -17.03
CA GLN A 248 23.16 -10.44 -17.19
C GLN A 248 23.61 -11.85 -17.59
N GLN A 249 24.33 -11.86 -18.70
CA GLN A 249 24.94 -12.98 -19.39
C GLN A 249 26.07 -13.59 -18.54
N SER A 250 25.99 -14.90 -18.27
CA SER A 250 27.13 -15.84 -18.22
C SER A 250 26.64 -17.29 -18.06
N THR A 251 26.81 -18.06 -19.13
CA THR A 251 27.10 -19.51 -19.19
C THR A 251 26.25 -20.48 -18.36
N SER A 252 25.19 -21.00 -18.96
CA SER A 252 25.03 -22.44 -19.28
C SER A 252 23.65 -22.67 -19.90
N SER A 253 23.62 -23.50 -20.92
CA SER A 253 22.44 -23.93 -21.66
C SER A 253 21.51 -24.73 -20.74
N ALA A 254 20.63 -24.05 -20.01
CA ALA A 254 19.49 -24.66 -19.33
C ALA A 254 18.24 -24.43 -20.18
N ALA A 255 17.54 -25.52 -20.52
CA ALA A 255 16.26 -25.48 -21.18
C ALA A 255 15.30 -24.51 -20.46
N LYS A 256 14.38 -23.87 -21.21
CA LYS A 256 13.30 -23.05 -20.62
C LYS A 256 12.68 -23.81 -19.45
N PRO A 257 12.47 -23.20 -18.27
CA PRO A 257 11.82 -23.86 -17.16
C PRO A 257 10.46 -24.39 -17.63
N LYS A 258 10.20 -25.66 -17.33
CA LYS A 258 8.96 -26.35 -17.71
C LYS A 258 7.78 -25.62 -17.05
N PRO A 259 6.70 -25.29 -17.79
CA PRO A 259 5.49 -24.71 -17.22
C PRO A 259 5.04 -25.48 -15.97
N VAL A 260 4.64 -24.75 -14.93
CA VAL A 260 4.13 -25.36 -13.71
C VAL A 260 2.79 -26.05 -13.98
N PHE A 261 1.87 -25.32 -14.61
CA PHE A 261 0.55 -25.83 -14.93
C PHE A 261 0.52 -26.43 -16.34
N PRO A 262 0.08 -27.69 -16.49
CA PRO A 262 -0.17 -28.27 -17.81
C PRO A 262 -1.41 -27.62 -18.46
N SER A 263 -1.54 -27.78 -19.78
CA SER A 263 -2.54 -27.08 -20.59
C SER A 263 -3.98 -27.29 -20.14
N ASN A 264 -4.30 -28.44 -19.54
CA ASN A 264 -5.64 -28.74 -19.03
C ASN A 264 -6.04 -27.92 -17.80
N PHE A 265 -5.09 -27.27 -17.11
CA PHE A 265 -5.40 -26.33 -16.02
C PHE A 265 -5.62 -24.91 -16.54
N ILE A 266 -5.07 -24.57 -17.71
CA ILE A 266 -5.03 -23.19 -18.20
C ILE A 266 -6.43 -22.73 -18.59
N GLY A 267 -6.86 -21.60 -18.03
CA GLY A 267 -8.17 -21.04 -18.31
C GLY A 267 -8.76 -20.28 -17.14
N THR A 268 -10.04 -19.96 -17.27
CA THR A 268 -10.86 -19.36 -16.22
C THR A 268 -11.83 -20.40 -15.70
N TRP A 269 -11.86 -20.56 -14.39
CA TRP A 269 -12.68 -21.53 -13.67
C TRP A 269 -13.59 -20.80 -12.69
N TYR A 270 -14.80 -21.31 -12.54
CA TYR A 270 -15.86 -20.71 -11.73
C TYR A 270 -16.33 -21.73 -10.71
N GLY A 271 -16.42 -21.34 -9.45
CA GLY A 271 -16.83 -22.23 -8.37
C GLY A 271 -17.52 -21.46 -7.25
N TRP A 272 -18.15 -22.20 -6.34
CA TRP A 272 -18.81 -21.64 -5.16
C TRP A 272 -18.07 -22.09 -3.91
N SER A 273 -17.79 -21.14 -3.04
CA SER A 273 -17.23 -21.42 -1.71
C SER A 273 -17.85 -20.44 -0.72
N TYR A 274 -18.07 -20.84 0.54
CA TYR A 274 -18.60 -19.95 1.59
C TYR A 274 -19.80 -19.03 1.18
N GLY A 275 -20.69 -19.51 0.31
CA GLY A 275 -21.86 -18.73 -0.16
C GLY A 275 -21.55 -17.60 -1.15
N LYS A 276 -20.35 -17.56 -1.73
CA LYS A 276 -19.96 -16.62 -2.79
C LYS A 276 -19.40 -17.39 -4.00
N GLN A 277 -19.69 -16.90 -5.20
CA GLN A 277 -19.02 -17.35 -6.41
C GLN A 277 -17.62 -16.76 -6.49
N TYR A 278 -16.63 -17.59 -6.82
CA TYR A 278 -15.23 -17.21 -7.03
C TYR A 278 -14.78 -17.56 -8.43
N THR A 279 -13.82 -16.78 -8.91
CA THR A 279 -13.13 -17.03 -10.18
C THR A 279 -11.68 -17.38 -9.91
N VAL A 280 -11.23 -18.47 -10.53
CA VAL A 280 -9.84 -18.91 -10.53
C VAL A 280 -9.30 -18.80 -11.95
N ILE A 281 -8.23 -18.03 -12.15
CA ILE A 281 -7.57 -17.88 -13.45
C ILE A 281 -6.20 -18.54 -13.35
N ILE A 282 -5.95 -19.54 -14.20
CA ILE A 282 -4.68 -20.26 -14.25
C ILE A 282 -4.01 -20.00 -15.60
N THR A 283 -2.73 -19.63 -15.55
CA THR A 283 -1.83 -19.59 -16.70
C THR A 283 -0.70 -20.60 -16.48
N GLU A 284 0.24 -20.70 -17.42
CA GLU A 284 1.39 -21.62 -17.32
C GLU A 284 2.14 -21.56 -15.97
N ASN A 285 2.26 -20.38 -15.36
CA ASN A 285 3.06 -20.16 -14.14
C ASN A 285 2.40 -19.17 -13.16
N SER A 286 1.07 -19.05 -13.17
CA SER A 286 0.36 -18.25 -12.18
C SER A 286 -1.05 -18.78 -11.93
N ILE A 287 -1.53 -18.62 -10.70
CA ILE A 287 -2.92 -18.84 -10.32
C ILE A 287 -3.46 -17.56 -9.68
N ALA A 288 -4.70 -17.18 -10.00
CA ALA A 288 -5.33 -15.97 -9.48
C ALA A 288 -6.70 -16.29 -8.89
N PHE A 289 -6.96 -15.81 -7.68
CA PHE A 289 -8.30 -15.76 -7.10
C PHE A 289 -8.79 -14.31 -7.14
N ASP A 290 -9.99 -14.07 -7.67
CA ASP A 290 -10.58 -12.73 -7.82
C ASP A 290 -9.60 -11.72 -8.49
N ASP A 291 -9.04 -12.11 -9.64
CA ASP A 291 -8.14 -11.31 -10.50
C ASP A 291 -6.78 -10.90 -9.91
N LYS A 292 -6.33 -11.57 -8.84
CA LYS A 292 -5.00 -11.32 -8.25
C LYS A 292 -4.03 -12.46 -8.59
N PRO A 293 -3.23 -12.35 -9.66
CA PRO A 293 -2.30 -13.41 -10.04
C PRO A 293 -1.16 -13.55 -9.03
N LEU A 294 -1.00 -14.76 -8.52
CA LEU A 294 0.13 -15.21 -7.71
C LEU A 294 1.10 -15.96 -8.63
N PRO A 295 2.37 -15.52 -8.75
CA PRO A 295 3.39 -16.27 -9.48
C PRO A 295 3.62 -17.63 -8.82
N VAL A 296 3.66 -18.68 -9.63
CA VAL A 296 3.92 -20.05 -9.17
C VAL A 296 5.19 -20.57 -9.82
N HIS A 297 6.05 -21.15 -9.00
CA HIS A 297 7.35 -21.69 -9.40
C HIS A 297 7.55 -23.07 -8.79
N TRP A 298 8.34 -23.95 -9.41
CA TRP A 298 8.65 -25.24 -8.82
C TRP A 298 9.43 -25.08 -7.53
N GLN A 299 9.18 -25.95 -6.54
CA GLN A 299 9.89 -25.92 -5.27
C GLN A 299 11.42 -26.05 -5.43
N ASN A 300 11.89 -26.78 -6.45
CA ASN A 300 13.32 -26.92 -6.70
C ASN A 300 14.00 -25.62 -7.19
N GLU A 301 13.23 -24.59 -7.57
CA GLU A 301 13.72 -23.27 -7.96
C GLU A 301 14.09 -22.38 -6.76
N HIS A 302 13.91 -22.84 -5.51
CA HIS A 302 14.39 -22.13 -4.32
C HIS A 302 15.88 -21.78 -4.44
N THR A 303 16.17 -20.48 -4.38
CA THR A 303 17.55 -19.98 -4.39
C THR A 303 18.26 -20.34 -3.09
N LYS A 304 19.60 -20.18 -3.06
CA LYS A 304 20.37 -20.35 -1.82
C LYS A 304 19.87 -19.43 -0.70
N ALA A 305 19.48 -18.20 -1.03
CA ALA A 305 18.91 -17.25 -0.07
C ALA A 305 17.54 -17.72 0.44
N ASP A 306 16.70 -18.27 -0.44
CA ASP A 306 15.39 -18.79 -0.03
C ASP A 306 15.53 -19.95 0.96
N LYS A 307 16.44 -20.89 0.65
CA LYS A 307 16.74 -22.04 1.51
C LYS A 307 17.25 -21.61 2.89
N GLN A 308 18.09 -20.57 2.95
CA GLN A 308 18.57 -20.03 4.23
C GLN A 308 17.42 -19.46 5.07
N LEU A 309 16.46 -18.77 4.45
CA LEU A 309 15.27 -18.30 5.15
C LEU A 309 14.41 -19.48 5.63
N LEU A 310 14.14 -20.46 4.78
CA LEU A 310 13.34 -21.65 5.14
C LEU A 310 13.93 -22.48 6.30
N MET A 311 15.26 -22.49 6.44
CA MET A 311 15.97 -23.24 7.49
C MET A 311 16.16 -22.46 8.80
N SER A 312 15.73 -21.19 8.87
CA SER A 312 15.94 -20.37 10.06
C SER A 312 15.03 -20.77 11.20
N ASN A 313 15.60 -20.94 12.40
CA ASN A 313 14.87 -21.19 13.64
C ASN A 313 14.50 -19.90 14.41
N SER A 314 14.77 -18.72 13.83
CA SER A 314 14.41 -17.41 14.39
C SER A 314 13.13 -16.85 13.76
N ASP A 315 12.50 -15.86 14.40
CA ASP A 315 11.43 -15.08 13.74
C ASP A 315 12.01 -14.34 12.53
N ILE A 316 11.60 -14.79 11.34
CA ILE A 316 12.02 -14.27 10.03
C ILE A 316 10.87 -13.60 9.27
N SER A 317 9.78 -13.25 9.97
CA SER A 317 8.58 -12.66 9.35
C SER A 317 8.90 -11.38 8.56
N ASN A 318 9.88 -10.61 9.02
CA ASN A 318 10.35 -9.40 8.34
C ASN A 318 11.16 -9.73 7.07
N GLU A 319 12.08 -10.69 7.15
CA GLU A 319 12.90 -11.16 6.05
C GLU A 319 12.05 -11.78 4.93
N ILE A 320 11.09 -12.63 5.30
CA ILE A 320 10.14 -13.24 4.36
C ILE A 320 9.31 -12.16 3.68
N SER A 321 8.73 -11.24 4.45
CA SER A 321 7.87 -10.19 3.89
C SER A 321 8.65 -9.15 3.06
N GLU A 322 9.97 -9.07 3.21
CA GLU A 322 10.87 -8.27 2.38
C GLU A 322 11.46 -9.06 1.20
N SER A 323 11.41 -10.40 1.19
CA SER A 323 11.97 -11.22 0.12
C SER A 323 11.32 -10.93 -1.24
N PRO A 324 12.03 -10.95 -2.39
CA PRO A 324 11.43 -10.87 -3.72
C PRO A 324 10.36 -11.94 -3.99
N HIS A 325 10.45 -13.09 -3.31
CA HIS A 325 9.55 -14.23 -3.47
C HIS A 325 8.45 -14.29 -2.40
N ALA A 326 8.27 -13.24 -1.59
CA ALA A 326 7.28 -13.19 -0.50
C ALA A 326 5.83 -13.52 -0.93
N CYS A 327 5.50 -13.27 -2.19
CA CYS A 327 4.16 -13.47 -2.76
C CYS A 327 4.14 -14.60 -3.81
N TRP A 328 5.25 -15.34 -3.96
CA TRP A 328 5.31 -16.50 -4.82
C TRP A 328 4.66 -17.69 -4.13
N GLN A 329 4.19 -18.62 -4.94
CA GLN A 329 3.82 -19.96 -4.50
C GLN A 329 4.84 -20.98 -5.01
N SER A 330 5.16 -21.95 -4.16
CA SER A 330 5.96 -23.11 -4.54
C SER A 330 5.04 -24.25 -4.95
N ALA A 331 5.25 -24.79 -6.14
CA ALA A 331 4.56 -25.95 -6.67
C ALA A 331 5.36 -27.23 -6.43
N MET A 332 4.65 -28.30 -6.10
CA MET A 332 5.15 -29.67 -6.03
C MET A 332 4.23 -30.57 -6.85
N LEU A 333 4.80 -31.53 -7.56
CA LEU A 333 4.02 -32.53 -8.28
C LEU A 333 3.77 -33.75 -7.39
N SER A 334 2.54 -34.21 -7.39
CA SER A 334 2.05 -35.39 -6.68
C SER A 334 0.95 -36.07 -7.51
N THR A 335 0.28 -37.07 -6.96
CA THR A 335 -0.84 -37.77 -7.60
C THR A 335 -2.06 -37.62 -6.72
N ALA A 336 -3.22 -37.32 -7.31
CA ALA A 336 -4.48 -37.19 -6.56
C ALA A 336 -4.89 -38.53 -5.92
N PRO A 337 -5.58 -38.51 -4.76
CA PRO A 337 -6.15 -39.72 -4.17
C PRO A 337 -7.16 -40.40 -5.10
N GLY A 338 -7.06 -41.72 -5.26
CA GLY A 338 -8.09 -42.53 -5.95
C GLY A 338 -8.12 -42.46 -7.48
N ALA A 339 -7.46 -41.48 -8.09
CA ALA A 339 -7.33 -41.37 -9.54
C ALA A 339 -5.86 -41.03 -9.87
N ASN A 340 -5.22 -41.77 -10.78
CA ASN A 340 -3.83 -41.56 -11.23
C ASN A 340 -3.65 -40.25 -12.02
N VAL A 341 -4.18 -39.14 -11.50
CA VAL A 341 -4.24 -37.82 -12.10
C VAL A 341 -3.14 -36.98 -11.48
N PRO A 342 -2.31 -36.29 -12.29
CA PRO A 342 -1.30 -35.37 -11.78
C PRO A 342 -1.94 -34.27 -10.93
N MET A 343 -1.47 -34.15 -9.70
CA MET A 343 -1.91 -33.15 -8.73
C MET A 343 -0.79 -32.17 -8.45
N ILE A 344 -1.12 -30.88 -8.51
CA ILE A 344 -0.21 -29.78 -8.18
C ILE A 344 -0.52 -29.32 -6.76
N SER A 345 0.43 -29.51 -5.85
CA SER A 345 0.37 -28.93 -4.51
C SER A 345 0.99 -27.53 -4.54
N LEU A 346 0.25 -26.53 -4.05
CA LEU A 346 0.70 -25.15 -3.92
C LEU A 346 0.83 -24.77 -2.45
N ARG A 347 1.92 -24.07 -2.14
CA ARG A 347 2.21 -23.52 -0.81
C ARG A 347 2.78 -22.12 -0.98
N GLY A 348 2.72 -21.30 0.07
CA GLY A 348 3.51 -20.07 0.09
C GLY A 348 4.99 -20.39 -0.08
N TRP A 349 5.74 -19.57 -0.84
CA TRP A 349 7.16 -19.83 -1.15
C TRP A 349 8.05 -20.06 0.09
N PHE A 350 7.69 -19.46 1.22
CA PHE A 350 8.37 -19.58 2.51
C PHE A 350 7.57 -20.36 3.56
N GLN A 351 6.58 -21.14 3.14
CA GLN A 351 5.75 -21.92 4.04
C GLN A 351 6.46 -23.21 4.45
N THR A 352 6.78 -23.33 5.74
CA THR A 352 7.45 -24.51 6.32
C THR A 352 6.49 -25.48 7.00
N ALA A 353 5.24 -25.09 7.24
CA ALA A 353 4.22 -25.88 7.93
C ALA A 353 2.84 -25.78 7.26
N GLY A 354 1.98 -26.79 7.49
CA GLY A 354 0.67 -26.95 6.85
C GLY A 354 0.72 -27.83 5.60
N ALA A 355 -0.44 -28.18 5.03
CA ALA A 355 -0.54 -29.05 3.86
C ALA A 355 -0.47 -28.29 2.52
N GLY A 356 -0.75 -26.98 2.54
CA GLY A 356 -0.96 -26.20 1.33
C GLY A 356 -2.35 -26.44 0.75
N GLU A 357 -2.52 -26.03 -0.50
CA GLU A 357 -3.69 -26.34 -1.32
C GLU A 357 -3.28 -27.33 -2.41
N PHE A 358 -4.21 -28.16 -2.86
CA PHE A 358 -3.98 -29.17 -3.88
C PHE A 358 -4.95 -28.98 -5.03
N TYR A 359 -4.45 -29.10 -6.25
CA TYR A 359 -5.23 -28.88 -7.47
C TYR A 359 -5.03 -30.00 -8.47
N TRP A 360 -6.12 -30.49 -9.03
CA TRP A 360 -6.09 -31.40 -10.17
C TRP A 360 -7.30 -31.17 -11.07
N VAL A 361 -7.19 -31.59 -12.33
CA VAL A 361 -8.26 -31.47 -13.31
C VAL A 361 -8.68 -32.86 -13.75
N GLU A 362 -9.97 -33.14 -13.62
CA GLU A 362 -10.59 -34.40 -14.02
C GLU A 362 -11.68 -34.16 -15.06
N SER A 363 -11.86 -35.15 -15.95
CA SER A 363 -13.00 -35.15 -16.85
C SER A 363 -14.22 -35.72 -16.11
N ARG A 364 -15.27 -34.91 -15.98
CA ARG A 364 -16.52 -35.28 -15.33
C ARG A 364 -17.67 -35.26 -16.32
N ASP A 365 -18.61 -36.19 -16.16
CA ASP A 365 -19.86 -36.15 -16.90
C ASP A 365 -20.79 -35.08 -16.32
N LEU A 366 -20.95 -33.98 -17.05
CA LEU A 366 -21.88 -32.91 -16.73
C LEU A 366 -23.00 -32.89 -17.78
N ASN A 367 -24.19 -33.36 -17.41
CA ASN A 367 -25.38 -33.47 -18.27
C ASN A 367 -25.17 -34.32 -19.54
N GLY A 368 -24.46 -35.45 -19.43
CA GLY A 368 -24.18 -36.36 -20.56
C GLY A 368 -23.00 -35.93 -21.43
N THR A 369 -22.25 -34.91 -21.00
CA THR A 369 -21.07 -34.40 -21.71
C THR A 369 -19.86 -34.41 -20.80
N GLN A 370 -18.76 -35.00 -21.28
CA GLN A 370 -17.48 -34.98 -20.58
C GLN A 370 -16.89 -33.55 -20.61
N GLN A 371 -16.73 -32.96 -19.43
CA GLN A 371 -16.24 -31.60 -19.23
C GLN A 371 -15.12 -31.61 -18.17
N PRO A 372 -14.09 -30.79 -18.32
CA PRO A 372 -13.05 -30.71 -17.31
C PRO A 372 -13.57 -29.97 -16.07
N VAL A 373 -13.25 -30.50 -14.89
CA VAL A 373 -13.55 -29.93 -13.58
C VAL A 373 -12.24 -29.81 -12.82
N LEU A 374 -11.95 -28.60 -12.34
CA LEU A 374 -10.80 -28.32 -11.50
C LEU A 374 -11.22 -28.54 -10.04
N ALA A 375 -10.64 -29.54 -9.39
CA ALA A 375 -10.82 -29.77 -7.96
C ALA A 375 -9.77 -28.98 -7.18
N MET A 376 -10.20 -28.37 -6.08
CA MET A 376 -9.33 -27.78 -5.06
C MET A 376 -9.56 -28.50 -3.74
N ALA A 377 -8.47 -28.96 -3.13
CA ALA A 377 -8.50 -29.64 -1.86
C ALA A 377 -7.52 -29.02 -0.86
N SER A 378 -7.74 -29.29 0.43
CA SER A 378 -6.87 -28.82 1.49
C SER A 378 -6.74 -29.82 2.65
N GLY A 379 -5.82 -29.51 3.57
CA GLY A 379 -5.56 -30.32 4.76
C GLY A 379 -4.68 -31.54 4.49
N ALA A 380 -4.21 -32.19 5.56
CA ALA A 380 -3.34 -33.37 5.47
C ALA A 380 -4.06 -34.59 4.83
N GLN A 381 -5.38 -34.49 4.70
CA GLN A 381 -6.26 -35.50 4.14
C GLN A 381 -6.69 -35.18 2.70
N GLU A 382 -6.22 -34.06 2.13
CA GLU A 382 -6.51 -33.68 0.73
C GLU A 382 -8.02 -33.72 0.43
N ILE A 383 -8.83 -33.22 1.37
CA ILE A 383 -10.29 -33.21 1.23
C ILE A 383 -10.69 -32.18 0.19
N VAL A 384 -11.52 -32.57 -0.78
CA VAL A 384 -12.04 -31.64 -1.80
C VAL A 384 -12.93 -30.61 -1.12
N ASP A 385 -12.50 -29.35 -1.20
CA ASP A 385 -13.23 -28.21 -0.64
C ASP A 385 -14.17 -27.60 -1.68
N THR A 386 -13.76 -27.58 -2.95
CA THR A 386 -14.51 -26.90 -4.02
C THR A 386 -14.15 -27.47 -5.38
N ASN A 387 -15.17 -27.69 -6.20
CA ASN A 387 -15.05 -27.95 -7.62
C ASN A 387 -15.31 -26.68 -8.44
N PHE A 388 -14.47 -26.46 -9.45
CA PHE A 388 -14.58 -25.33 -10.36
C PHE A 388 -14.83 -25.80 -11.80
N TYR A 389 -15.62 -25.01 -12.52
CA TYR A 389 -16.17 -25.34 -13.84
C TYR A 389 -15.80 -24.28 -14.87
N GLN A 390 -15.88 -24.60 -16.16
CA GLN A 390 -15.46 -23.68 -17.23
C GLN A 390 -16.43 -22.50 -17.47
N THR A 391 -17.66 -22.55 -16.93
CA THR A 391 -18.64 -21.48 -17.09
C THR A 391 -19.34 -21.15 -15.76
N PRO A 392 -19.80 -19.90 -15.56
CA PRO A 392 -20.60 -19.52 -14.40
C PRO A 392 -21.87 -20.36 -14.24
N GLN A 393 -22.52 -20.73 -15.35
CA GLN A 393 -23.77 -21.51 -15.35
C GLN A 393 -23.55 -22.93 -14.84
N LEU A 394 -22.44 -23.57 -15.24
CA LEU A 394 -22.08 -24.88 -14.71
C LEU A 394 -21.74 -24.78 -13.22
N ALA A 395 -21.03 -23.73 -12.80
CA ALA A 395 -20.76 -23.50 -11.39
C ALA A 395 -22.04 -23.36 -10.56
N ASP A 396 -23.03 -22.63 -11.05
CA ASP A 396 -24.33 -22.48 -10.39
C ASP A 396 -25.12 -23.79 -10.33
N GLN A 397 -25.07 -24.57 -11.41
CA GLN A 397 -25.79 -25.85 -11.51
C GLN A 397 -25.20 -26.90 -10.55
N TYR A 398 -23.86 -26.96 -10.43
CA TYR A 398 -23.17 -28.04 -9.74
C TYR A 398 -22.55 -27.64 -8.39
N LYS A 399 -22.79 -26.43 -7.89
CA LYS A 399 -22.20 -25.88 -6.64
C LYS A 399 -22.29 -26.78 -5.39
N ASP A 400 -23.32 -27.61 -5.28
CA ASP A 400 -23.56 -28.49 -4.13
C ASP A 400 -23.24 -29.97 -4.45
N THR A 401 -22.61 -30.22 -5.61
CA THR A 401 -22.28 -31.57 -6.09
C THR A 401 -20.98 -32.04 -5.48
N ILE A 402 -21.02 -33.23 -4.88
CA ILE A 402 -19.86 -34.00 -4.44
C ILE A 402 -19.79 -35.22 -5.34
N PHE A 403 -18.66 -35.42 -6.02
CA PHE A 403 -18.47 -36.60 -6.86
C PHE A 403 -18.08 -37.81 -5.99
N SER A 404 -18.59 -39.00 -6.33
CA SER A 404 -18.50 -40.19 -5.47
C SER A 404 -17.08 -40.69 -5.18
N ASP A 405 -16.15 -40.34 -6.06
CA ASP A 405 -14.72 -40.66 -6.02
C ASP A 405 -13.89 -39.55 -5.37
N GLU A 406 -14.52 -38.49 -4.85
CA GLU A 406 -13.79 -37.44 -4.14
C GLU A 406 -13.52 -37.82 -2.69
N PRO A 407 -12.30 -37.54 -2.19
CA PRO A 407 -12.03 -37.62 -0.77
C PRO A 407 -12.82 -36.54 -0.03
N THR A 408 -13.73 -37.00 0.82
CA THR A 408 -14.56 -36.20 1.73
C THR A 408 -14.29 -36.62 3.17
N THR A 409 -14.71 -35.79 4.13
CA THR A 409 -14.63 -36.14 5.55
C THR A 409 -15.37 -37.45 5.90
N SER A 410 -16.36 -37.85 5.09
CA SER A 410 -17.17 -39.06 5.31
C SER A 410 -16.57 -40.36 4.77
N ASN A 411 -15.72 -40.32 3.73
CA ASN A 411 -15.22 -41.52 3.04
C ASN A 411 -13.68 -41.65 3.05
N TYR A 412 -12.97 -40.78 3.79
CA TYR A 412 -11.51 -40.72 3.80
C TYR A 412 -10.81 -42.07 4.11
N SER A 413 -11.34 -42.88 5.04
CA SER A 413 -10.74 -44.17 5.41
C SER A 413 -10.64 -45.18 4.25
N GLU A 414 -11.53 -45.06 3.26
CA GLU A 414 -11.54 -45.93 2.08
C GLU A 414 -10.43 -45.59 1.07
N PHE A 415 -9.97 -44.33 1.05
CA PHE A 415 -8.88 -43.87 0.18
C PHE A 415 -7.49 -44.19 0.75
N THR A 416 -7.36 -44.36 2.07
CA THR A 416 -6.08 -44.69 2.73
C THR A 416 -5.71 -46.18 2.70
N LEU A 417 -6.59 -47.06 2.24
CA LEU A 417 -6.43 -48.52 2.26
C LEU A 417 -6.16 -49.16 0.89
N LYS A 418 -5.96 -48.34 -0.15
CA LYS A 418 -5.49 -48.76 -1.49
C LYS A 418 -4.11 -48.21 -1.75
#